data_AF-A0A353DA03-F1
#
_entry.id   AF-A0A353DA03-F1
#
_cell.length_a   1.000
_cell.length_b   1.000
_cell.length_c   1.000
_cell.angle_alpha   90.00
_cell.angle_beta   90.00
_cell.angle_gamma   90.00
#
_symmetry.space_group_name_H-M   'P 1'
#
loop_
_entity.id
_entity.type
_entity.pdbx_description
1 polymer ?
#
loop_
_entity_poly.entity_id
_entity_poly.type
_entity_poly.pdbx_seq_one_letter_code
_entity_poly.pdbx_strand_id
1 'polypeptide(L)'
;MQHIPGQVDTMENTSALQQRLLDAPVKSFAPSTRRVPDLKGREEQKEDPAASAEDAAESFAVKAENKRVFPSIFLNTQPKSGSVFLFKSLTAGLGLRFTRIGTTGYPETLIEIEQIRAFKQGGAISQLHIDANPINLLFLCINLDKMLLHIRDPRNSMISWLHYMDHINETCPQVGESPQYLPYIGTCWTSATFEEKFERCVSFFYKESIAWLQQWFDAMRVDFSRPYVARDKKGRKPGCNAKVFTLNSRDIQQGHPKFADCRPCEVQVLLTTHEDLVHAGEAAFLDAILDFYGIGKDEFTKPEMKRDMTNHIRTGRTDTWKHELTPAQQETVNALLPQAWRTCFGWD
;
A
#
# COMPACT_ATOMS: atom_id res chain seq x y z
N MET A 1 -45.35 -23.46 34.29
CA MET A 1 -44.65 -24.05 33.13
C MET A 1 -44.76 -23.03 32.00
N GLN A 2 -43.64 -22.44 31.64
CA GLN A 2 -43.56 -21.23 30.81
C GLN A 2 -43.78 -21.56 29.33
N HIS A 3 -44.60 -20.77 28.65
CA HIS A 3 -44.74 -20.78 27.19
C HIS A 3 -43.86 -19.69 26.60
N ILE A 4 -42.96 -20.08 25.70
CA ILE A 4 -42.13 -19.19 24.86
C ILE A 4 -42.83 -19.05 23.50
N PRO A 5 -43.08 -17.82 23.02
CA PRO A 5 -43.15 -17.56 21.60
C PRO A 5 -42.28 -16.35 21.20
N GLY A 6 -41.42 -16.53 20.18
CA GLY A 6 -40.57 -15.46 19.67
C GLY A 6 -39.79 -15.87 18.43
N GLN A 7 -40.51 -16.09 17.34
CA GLN A 7 -39.94 -16.19 15.99
C GLN A 7 -40.88 -15.44 15.04
N VAL A 8 -40.52 -14.20 14.65
CA VAL A 8 -41.10 -13.48 13.50
C VAL A 8 -40.06 -12.52 12.90
N ASP A 9 -39.65 -12.88 11.68
CA ASP A 9 -39.35 -12.08 10.48
C ASP A 9 -38.47 -10.82 10.52
N THR A 10 -37.25 -11.02 10.04
CA THR A 10 -36.40 -10.04 9.34
C THR A 10 -36.86 -9.90 7.89
N MET A 11 -37.30 -8.71 7.44
CA MET A 11 -37.01 -8.16 6.09
C MET A 11 -37.71 -6.83 5.68
N GLU A 12 -38.41 -6.08 6.54
CA GLU A 12 -39.11 -4.84 6.07
C GLU A 12 -38.65 -3.49 6.64
N ASN A 13 -37.64 -3.40 7.52
CA ASN A 13 -37.36 -2.14 8.23
C ASN A 13 -36.13 -1.32 7.77
N THR A 14 -35.44 -1.72 6.69
CA THR A 14 -34.28 -0.98 6.16
C THR A 14 -34.66 0.12 5.17
N SER A 15 -35.75 -0.04 4.42
CA SER A 15 -36.20 0.95 3.44
C SER A 15 -36.79 2.21 4.09
N ALA A 16 -37.55 2.07 5.18
CA ALA A 16 -38.16 3.21 5.88
C ALA A 16 -37.13 4.11 6.60
N LEU A 17 -35.96 3.56 6.96
CA LEU A 17 -34.90 4.30 7.64
C LEU A 17 -34.00 5.07 6.65
N GLN A 18 -33.80 4.52 5.44
CA GLN A 18 -33.12 5.21 4.33
C GLN A 18 -33.96 6.37 3.79
N GLN A 19 -35.29 6.22 3.69
CA GLN A 19 -36.16 7.30 3.20
C GLN A 19 -36.19 8.51 4.16
N ARG A 20 -36.18 8.28 5.48
CA ARG A 20 -36.17 9.36 6.50
C ARG A 20 -34.85 10.15 6.54
N LEU A 21 -33.74 9.56 6.09
CA LEU A 21 -32.45 10.26 5.96
C LEU A 21 -32.39 11.15 4.71
N LEU A 22 -33.14 10.81 3.66
CA LEU A 22 -33.24 11.58 2.43
C LEU A 22 -34.23 12.76 2.53
N ASP A 23 -35.28 12.62 3.34
CA ASP A 23 -36.33 13.63 3.49
C ASP A 23 -36.07 14.66 4.62
N ALA A 24 -34.92 14.60 5.29
CA ALA A 24 -34.60 15.51 6.37
C ALA A 24 -34.24 16.92 5.84
N PRO A 25 -34.90 18.01 6.27
CA PRO A 25 -34.60 19.35 5.79
C PRO A 25 -33.22 19.80 6.29
N VAL A 26 -32.37 20.23 5.35
CA VAL A 26 -31.05 20.82 5.61
C VAL A 26 -31.27 22.12 6.39
N LYS A 27 -30.94 22.13 7.69
CA LYS A 27 -30.88 23.38 8.46
C LYS A 27 -29.68 24.18 7.98
N SER A 28 -29.95 25.35 7.40
CA SER A 28 -28.93 26.34 7.06
C SER A 28 -28.11 26.70 8.30
N PHE A 29 -26.81 26.45 8.27
CA PHE A 29 -25.87 27.00 9.25
C PHE A 29 -25.72 28.50 8.99
N ALA A 30 -26.30 29.33 9.86
CA ALA A 30 -25.99 30.76 9.90
C ALA A 30 -24.62 30.96 10.60
N PRO A 31 -23.76 31.89 10.13
CA PRO A 31 -22.46 32.11 10.75
C PRO A 31 -22.61 32.75 12.14
N SER A 32 -22.01 32.14 13.16
CA SER A 32 -21.94 32.71 14.50
C SER A 32 -20.89 33.84 14.53
N THR A 33 -21.33 35.06 14.82
CA THR A 33 -20.47 36.21 15.09
C THR A 33 -19.93 36.16 16.52
N ARG A 34 -18.87 35.38 16.75
CA ARG A 34 -17.99 35.60 17.91
C ARG A 34 -16.71 36.30 17.46
N ARG A 35 -16.45 37.45 18.07
CA ARG A 35 -15.23 38.24 17.87
C ARG A 35 -14.00 37.42 18.28
N VAL A 36 -13.05 37.32 17.38
CA VAL A 36 -11.70 36.83 17.62
C VAL A 36 -10.92 37.94 18.34
N PRO A 37 -10.18 37.68 19.43
CA PRO A 37 -9.26 38.66 20.00
C PRO A 37 -8.09 38.92 19.05
N ASP A 38 -7.71 40.19 18.95
CA ASP A 38 -6.60 40.71 18.12
C ASP A 38 -5.26 40.09 18.56
N LEU A 39 -4.65 39.26 17.71
CA LEU A 39 -3.29 38.76 17.86
C LEU A 39 -2.35 39.57 16.96
N LYS A 40 -1.96 40.76 17.43
CA LYS A 40 -0.76 41.43 16.94
C LYS A 40 0.47 40.77 17.56
N GLY A 41 1.31 40.19 16.70
CA GLY A 41 2.63 39.67 17.05
C GLY A 41 2.78 38.19 16.77
N ARG A 42 2.98 37.82 15.50
CA ARG A 42 3.57 36.55 15.12
C ARG A 42 4.73 36.84 14.17
N GLU A 43 5.93 36.79 14.74
CA GLU A 43 7.15 36.55 13.96
C GLU A 43 6.97 35.23 13.18
N GLU A 44 7.42 35.22 11.94
CA GLU A 44 7.47 34.05 11.06
C GLU A 44 8.26 32.93 11.74
N GLN A 45 7.56 31.95 12.31
CA GLN A 45 8.15 30.69 12.75
C GLN A 45 7.92 29.65 11.65
N LYS A 46 9.04 29.20 11.08
CA LYS A 46 9.14 28.11 10.11
C LYS A 46 8.33 26.89 10.55
N GLU A 47 7.47 26.42 9.66
CA GLU A 47 6.88 25.09 9.72
C GLU A 47 7.97 24.06 9.39
N ASP A 48 8.22 23.12 10.30
CA ASP A 48 9.05 21.92 10.06
C ASP A 48 8.12 20.71 9.86
N PRO A 49 8.40 19.79 8.91
CA PRO A 49 7.38 18.93 8.33
C PRO A 49 7.30 17.57 9.01
N ALA A 50 6.08 17.05 9.12
CA ALA A 50 5.82 15.67 9.52
C ALA A 50 6.11 14.74 8.34
N ALA A 51 7.11 13.88 8.51
CA ALA A 51 7.69 13.00 7.49
C ALA A 51 6.66 12.11 6.78
N SER A 52 6.13 12.62 5.67
CA SER A 52 5.58 11.85 4.57
C SER A 52 6.70 11.65 3.52
N ALA A 53 6.50 10.79 2.52
CA ALA A 53 7.43 10.62 1.39
C ALA A 53 7.73 11.93 0.62
N GLU A 54 7.06 13.04 0.95
CA GLU A 54 7.25 14.39 0.41
C GLU A 54 8.61 15.00 0.75
N ASP A 55 9.11 14.87 2.00
CA ASP A 55 10.41 15.48 2.36
C ASP A 55 11.61 14.78 1.69
N ALA A 56 11.45 13.49 1.37
CA ALA A 56 12.44 12.76 0.61
C ALA A 56 12.38 13.05 -0.90
N ALA A 57 11.31 13.65 -1.39
CA ALA A 57 11.12 13.93 -2.82
C ALA A 57 11.63 15.33 -3.22
N GLU A 58 11.60 16.32 -2.32
CA GLU A 58 11.98 17.70 -2.66
C GLU A 58 13.50 17.94 -2.79
N SER A 59 14.36 17.04 -2.29
CA SER A 59 15.82 17.19 -2.38
C SER A 59 16.49 16.42 -3.54
N PHE A 60 15.74 15.71 -4.39
CA PHE A 60 16.28 14.87 -5.47
C PHE A 60 15.92 15.36 -6.88
N ALA A 61 15.94 16.67 -7.11
CA ALA A 61 15.93 17.22 -8.47
C ALA A 61 17.34 17.16 -9.08
N VAL A 62 17.75 15.99 -9.58
CA VAL A 62 18.94 15.89 -10.45
C VAL A 62 18.54 16.40 -11.84
N LYS A 63 19.22 17.46 -12.30
CA LYS A 63 19.20 17.89 -13.70
C LYS A 63 19.69 16.74 -14.59
N ALA A 64 18.79 16.10 -15.32
CA ALA A 64 19.16 15.23 -16.42
C ALA A 64 18.37 15.63 -17.67
N GLU A 65 19.03 16.33 -18.60
CA GLU A 65 18.60 16.43 -19.99
C GLU A 65 18.78 15.05 -20.66
N ASN A 66 17.84 14.13 -20.42
CA ASN A 66 17.83 12.84 -21.10
C ASN A 66 16.81 12.85 -22.25
N LYS A 67 17.29 12.68 -23.48
CA LYS A 67 16.46 12.48 -24.69
C LYS A 67 15.69 11.14 -24.70
N ARG A 68 15.94 10.24 -23.74
CA ARG A 68 15.26 8.94 -23.62
C ARG A 68 14.08 9.06 -22.67
N VAL A 69 12.90 8.73 -23.16
CA VAL A 69 11.67 8.66 -22.36
C VAL A 69 11.49 7.21 -21.92
N PHE A 70 11.81 6.90 -20.67
CA PHE A 70 11.51 5.59 -20.07
C PHE A 70 9.99 5.40 -19.93
N PRO A 71 9.47 4.15 -19.88
CA PRO A 71 8.09 3.94 -19.48
C PRO A 71 7.87 4.41 -18.04
N SER A 72 6.64 4.75 -17.70
CA SER A 72 6.30 5.08 -16.32
C SER A 72 6.23 3.82 -15.45
N ILE A 73 6.83 3.89 -14.26
CA ILE A 73 6.91 2.77 -13.32
C ILE A 73 5.96 3.04 -12.16
N PHE A 74 4.89 2.24 -12.07
CA PHE A 74 3.98 2.32 -10.93
C PHE A 74 4.28 1.21 -9.93
N LEU A 75 4.62 1.61 -8.71
CA LEU A 75 4.86 0.75 -7.57
C LEU A 75 3.64 0.76 -6.66
N ASN A 76 2.73 -0.19 -6.83
CA ASN A 76 1.73 -0.44 -5.80
C ASN A 76 2.32 -1.38 -4.76
N THR A 77 2.41 -0.93 -3.52
CA THR A 77 3.16 -1.66 -2.49
C THR A 77 2.31 -1.88 -1.26
N GLN A 78 2.45 -3.00 -0.58
CA GLN A 78 1.95 -3.14 0.78
C GLN A 78 2.77 -2.22 1.70
N PRO A 79 2.17 -1.49 2.66
CA PRO A 79 2.93 -0.76 3.65
C PRO A 79 3.98 -1.64 4.34
N LYS A 80 5.18 -1.09 4.52
CA LYS A 80 6.32 -1.76 5.18
C LYS A 80 6.86 -3.03 4.47
N SER A 81 6.65 -3.12 3.16
CA SER A 81 7.21 -4.18 2.29
C SER A 81 8.65 -3.93 1.80
N GLY A 82 9.21 -2.74 2.03
CA GLY A 82 10.48 -2.32 1.39
C GLY A 82 10.28 -1.34 0.22
N SER A 83 9.08 -0.77 0.13
CA SER A 83 8.66 0.17 -0.91
C SER A 83 9.61 1.38 -1.07
N VAL A 84 10.14 1.94 0.03
CA VAL A 84 11.05 3.11 -0.01
C VAL A 84 12.37 2.78 -0.70
N PHE A 85 12.92 1.59 -0.44
CA PHE A 85 14.13 1.12 -1.12
C PHE A 85 13.90 1.02 -2.63
N LEU A 86 12.78 0.41 -3.06
CA LEU A 86 12.44 0.28 -4.48
C LEU A 86 12.25 1.63 -5.15
N PHE A 87 11.46 2.49 -4.51
CA PHE A 87 11.19 3.83 -4.99
C PHE A 87 12.49 4.61 -5.18
N LYS A 88 13.31 4.77 -4.13
CA LYS A 88 14.56 5.55 -4.21
C LYS A 88 15.55 4.93 -5.20
N SER A 89 15.66 3.59 -5.25
CA SER A 89 16.57 2.91 -6.18
C SER A 89 16.20 3.17 -7.64
N LEU A 90 14.93 2.99 -8.00
CA LEU A 90 14.46 3.17 -9.37
C LEU A 90 14.41 4.65 -9.77
N THR A 91 13.97 5.54 -8.87
CA THR A 91 13.96 6.99 -9.10
C THR A 91 15.36 7.49 -9.43
N ALA A 92 16.33 7.26 -8.54
CA ALA A 92 17.69 7.77 -8.73
C ALA A 92 18.44 7.04 -9.84
N GLY A 93 18.28 5.71 -9.94
CA GLY A 93 19.05 4.92 -10.89
C GLY A 93 18.61 5.03 -12.34
N LEU A 94 17.38 5.48 -12.60
CA LEU A 94 16.85 5.74 -13.95
C LEU A 94 16.61 7.25 -14.21
N GLY A 95 16.79 8.11 -13.20
CA GLY A 95 16.48 9.54 -13.31
C GLY A 95 15.00 9.83 -13.56
N LEU A 96 14.10 9.08 -12.93
CA LEU A 96 12.65 9.23 -13.11
C LEU A 96 12.10 10.38 -12.25
N ARG A 97 11.11 11.10 -12.79
CA ARG A 97 10.38 12.13 -12.03
C ARG A 97 9.30 11.49 -11.15
N PHE A 98 9.26 11.83 -9.87
CA PHE A 98 8.14 11.44 -9.03
C PHE A 98 6.84 12.11 -9.50
N THR A 99 5.77 11.33 -9.65
CA THR A 99 4.42 11.82 -9.90
C THR A 99 3.46 11.08 -8.98
N ARG A 100 2.78 11.80 -8.08
CA ARG A 100 1.71 11.22 -7.27
C ARG A 100 0.48 11.02 -8.15
N ILE A 101 -0.09 9.81 -8.18
CA ILE A 101 -1.28 9.49 -9.01
C ILE A 101 -2.57 9.24 -8.21
N GLY A 102 -2.55 9.48 -6.89
CA GLY A 102 -3.67 9.18 -6.01
C GLY A 102 -3.51 9.83 -4.64
N THR A 103 -4.53 9.70 -3.81
CA THR A 103 -4.59 10.32 -2.48
C THR A 103 -3.52 9.79 -1.52
N THR A 104 -3.25 10.51 -0.43
CA THR A 104 -2.48 9.98 0.70
C THR A 104 -3.41 9.23 1.64
N GLY A 105 -3.00 8.04 2.09
CA GLY A 105 -3.75 7.25 3.07
C GLY A 105 -3.66 5.75 2.81
N TYR A 106 -4.06 4.97 3.82
CA TYR A 106 -4.17 3.52 3.77
C TYR A 106 -5.07 3.02 4.91
N PRO A 107 -5.98 2.06 4.65
CA PRO A 107 -6.52 1.68 3.33
C PRO A 107 -7.37 2.84 2.76
N GLU A 108 -7.95 2.67 1.57
CA GLU A 108 -8.82 3.65 0.88
C GLU A 108 -8.12 4.71 0.02
N THR A 109 -6.99 4.37 -0.60
CA THR A 109 -6.37 5.26 -1.58
C THR A 109 -7.15 5.25 -2.90
N LEU A 110 -7.50 6.43 -3.41
CA LEU A 110 -8.15 6.59 -4.72
C LEU A 110 -7.18 7.16 -5.75
N ILE A 111 -7.27 6.66 -7.00
CA ILE A 111 -6.52 7.20 -8.14
C ILE A 111 -7.14 8.52 -8.60
N GLU A 112 -6.30 9.52 -8.82
CA GLU A 112 -6.67 10.81 -9.38
C GLU A 112 -6.52 10.80 -10.91
N ILE A 113 -7.62 11.05 -11.62
CA ILE A 113 -7.71 10.82 -13.07
C ILE A 113 -6.74 11.68 -13.89
N GLU A 114 -6.57 12.96 -13.56
CA GLU A 114 -5.68 13.83 -14.31
C GLU A 114 -4.20 13.47 -14.05
N GLN A 115 -3.89 13.03 -12.84
CA GLN A 115 -2.53 12.64 -12.48
C GLN A 115 -2.11 11.33 -13.14
N ILE A 116 -2.99 10.32 -13.18
CA ILE A 116 -2.65 9.06 -13.86
C ILE A 116 -2.53 9.24 -15.38
N ARG A 117 -3.28 10.19 -15.98
CA ARG A 117 -3.13 10.57 -17.40
C ARG A 117 -1.81 11.27 -17.69
N ALA A 118 -1.38 12.19 -16.82
CA ALA A 118 -0.07 12.83 -16.92
C ALA A 118 1.06 11.81 -16.72
N PHE A 119 0.90 10.91 -15.75
CA PHE A 119 1.84 9.83 -15.47
C PHE A 119 2.03 8.89 -16.66
N LYS A 120 0.98 8.60 -17.45
CA LYS A 120 1.07 7.75 -18.64
C LYS A 120 2.08 8.23 -19.70
N GLN A 121 2.49 9.51 -19.68
CA GLN A 121 3.39 10.09 -20.69
C GLN A 121 4.85 9.59 -20.63
N GLY A 122 5.22 8.81 -19.63
CA GLY A 122 6.57 8.27 -19.47
C GLY A 122 7.49 9.14 -18.61
N GLY A 123 8.70 8.62 -18.33
CA GLY A 123 9.75 9.29 -17.57
C GLY A 123 9.41 9.53 -16.10
N ALA A 124 8.41 8.83 -15.57
CA ALA A 124 7.88 9.06 -14.24
C ALA A 124 7.81 7.79 -13.39
N ILE A 125 7.84 7.96 -12.07
CA ILE A 125 7.62 6.91 -11.09
C ILE A 125 6.59 7.35 -10.06
N SER A 126 5.72 6.43 -9.68
CA SER A 126 4.74 6.64 -8.62
C SER A 126 4.75 5.47 -7.65
N GLN A 127 4.51 5.75 -6.37
CA GLN A 127 4.46 4.75 -5.31
C GLN A 127 3.25 5.03 -4.42
N LEU A 128 2.37 4.05 -4.28
CA LEU A 128 1.15 4.15 -3.46
C LEU A 128 0.80 2.79 -2.82
N HIS A 129 -0.27 2.79 -2.02
CA HIS A 129 -0.86 1.63 -1.35
C HIS A 129 -2.32 1.39 -1.79
N ILE A 130 -2.60 1.56 -3.09
CA ILE A 130 -3.98 1.56 -3.61
C ILE A 130 -4.68 0.21 -3.42
N ASP A 131 -5.95 0.28 -3.03
CA ASP A 131 -6.83 -0.89 -2.94
C ASP A 131 -7.23 -1.37 -4.33
N ALA A 132 -7.47 -2.68 -4.45
CA ALA A 132 -8.02 -3.31 -5.64
C ALA A 132 -9.56 -3.17 -5.71
N ASN A 133 -10.09 -1.98 -5.42
CA ASN A 133 -11.49 -1.70 -5.66
C ASN A 133 -11.77 -1.53 -7.17
N PRO A 134 -13.01 -1.74 -7.64
CA PRO A 134 -13.34 -1.71 -9.07
C PRO A 134 -12.95 -0.42 -9.80
N ILE A 135 -13.04 0.74 -9.14
CA ILE A 135 -12.73 2.04 -9.75
C ILE A 135 -11.22 2.15 -9.98
N ASN A 136 -10.41 1.83 -8.98
CA ASN A 136 -8.96 1.83 -9.09
C ASN A 136 -8.49 0.86 -10.17
N LEU A 137 -8.98 -0.39 -10.14
CA LEU A 137 -8.61 -1.41 -11.12
C LEU A 137 -8.94 -0.97 -12.56
N LEU A 138 -10.08 -0.33 -12.79
CA LEU A 138 -10.44 0.20 -14.09
C LEU A 138 -9.48 1.31 -14.55
N PHE A 139 -9.14 2.25 -13.67
CA PHE A 139 -8.20 3.31 -14.01
C PHE A 139 -6.80 2.78 -14.31
N LEU A 140 -6.34 1.76 -13.60
CA LEU A 140 -5.07 1.10 -13.92
C LEU A 140 -5.12 0.46 -15.31
N CYS A 141 -6.16 -0.33 -15.61
CA CYS A 141 -6.31 -0.99 -16.91
C CYS A 141 -6.34 0.02 -18.08
N ILE A 142 -6.97 1.19 -17.90
CA ILE A 142 -7.09 2.20 -18.96
C ILE A 142 -5.77 2.94 -19.20
N ASN A 143 -5.00 3.18 -18.13
CA ASN A 143 -3.89 4.14 -18.19
C ASN A 143 -2.50 3.50 -18.17
N LEU A 144 -2.36 2.25 -17.73
CA LEU A 144 -1.07 1.59 -17.56
C LEU A 144 -0.97 0.32 -18.41
N ASP A 145 0.20 0.10 -19.01
CA ASP A 145 0.52 -1.18 -19.66
C ASP A 145 1.14 -2.18 -18.66
N LYS A 146 1.90 -1.66 -17.69
CA LYS A 146 2.66 -2.44 -16.71
C LYS A 146 2.67 -1.77 -15.34
N MET A 147 2.57 -2.57 -14.27
CA MET A 147 2.76 -2.13 -12.90
C MET A 147 3.46 -3.19 -12.05
N LEU A 148 4.03 -2.76 -10.93
CA LEU A 148 4.54 -3.64 -9.89
C LEU A 148 3.52 -3.71 -8.74
N LEU A 149 3.23 -4.93 -8.28
CA LEU A 149 2.62 -5.17 -6.98
C LEU A 149 3.68 -5.78 -6.07
N HIS A 150 4.09 -5.06 -5.03
CA HIS A 150 5.13 -5.51 -4.09
C HIS A 150 4.57 -5.76 -2.70
N ILE A 151 4.70 -7.00 -2.22
CA ILE A 151 4.11 -7.45 -0.95
C ILE A 151 5.19 -8.02 -0.02
N ARG A 152 4.80 -8.36 1.21
CA ARG A 152 5.66 -8.98 2.22
C ARG A 152 4.79 -9.82 3.14
N ASP A 153 5.37 -10.82 3.80
CA ASP A 153 4.71 -11.51 4.91
C ASP A 153 4.05 -10.48 5.85
N PRO A 154 2.70 -10.44 5.96
CA PRO A 154 2.00 -9.44 6.75
C PRO A 154 2.45 -9.40 8.20
N ARG A 155 2.94 -10.53 8.75
CA ARG A 155 3.44 -10.61 10.13
C ARG A 155 4.70 -9.75 10.28
N ASN A 156 5.64 -9.86 9.33
CA ASN A 156 6.83 -9.01 9.31
C ASN A 156 6.51 -7.55 8.99
N SER A 157 5.55 -7.29 8.10
CA SER A 157 5.11 -5.92 7.80
C SER A 157 4.55 -5.24 9.06
N MET A 158 3.74 -5.96 9.85
CA MET A 158 3.18 -5.47 11.12
C MET A 158 4.26 -5.17 12.15
N ILE A 159 5.24 -6.05 12.35
CA ILE A 159 6.37 -5.76 13.24
C ILE A 159 7.13 -4.54 12.76
N SER A 160 7.37 -4.44 11.45
CA SER A 160 8.00 -3.25 10.88
C SER A 160 7.17 -1.97 11.03
N TRP A 161 5.84 -2.07 11.09
CA TRP A 161 4.93 -0.96 11.37
C TRP A 161 5.02 -0.53 12.83
N LEU A 162 4.97 -1.48 13.77
CA LEU A 162 5.08 -1.23 15.21
C LEU A 162 6.35 -0.42 15.53
N HIS A 163 7.52 -0.89 15.09
CA HIS A 163 8.78 -0.16 15.29
C HIS A 163 8.84 1.18 14.56
N TYR A 164 8.13 1.29 13.43
CA TYR A 164 8.04 2.57 12.73
C TYR A 164 7.18 3.58 13.51
N MET A 165 6.10 3.13 14.14
CA MET A 165 5.29 3.97 15.01
C MET A 165 6.04 4.37 16.28
N ASP A 166 6.89 3.51 16.84
CA ASP A 166 7.81 3.89 17.92
C ASP A 166 8.72 5.05 17.49
N HIS A 167 9.43 4.87 16.36
CA HIS A 167 10.30 5.91 15.83
C HIS A 167 9.55 7.23 15.58
N ILE A 168 8.38 7.17 14.95
CA ILE A 168 7.58 8.36 14.64
C ILE A 168 7.12 9.09 15.91
N ASN A 169 6.65 8.36 16.93
CA ASN A 169 6.25 8.98 18.19
C ASN A 169 7.45 9.57 18.96
N GLU A 170 8.66 9.05 18.76
CA GLU A 170 9.89 9.60 19.35
C GLU A 170 10.39 10.85 18.61
N THR A 171 10.32 10.87 17.28
CA THR A 171 10.97 11.91 16.47
C THR A 171 10.02 12.98 15.91
N CYS A 172 8.72 12.70 15.83
CA CYS A 172 7.73 13.59 15.23
C CYS A 172 6.44 13.57 16.05
N PRO A 173 6.39 14.26 17.21
CA PRO A 173 5.20 14.27 18.07
C PRO A 173 3.98 14.97 17.44
N GLN A 174 4.12 15.57 16.26
CA GLN A 174 3.06 16.29 15.53
C GLN A 174 2.66 15.59 14.22
N VAL A 175 2.72 14.25 14.17
CA VAL A 175 2.24 13.50 13.00
C VAL A 175 0.86 14.01 12.62
N GLY A 176 0.72 14.47 11.37
CA GLY A 176 -0.51 15.08 10.88
C GLY A 176 -1.72 14.17 11.09
N GLU A 177 -2.92 14.78 11.08
CA GLU A 177 -4.22 14.13 11.28
C GLU A 177 -4.59 13.19 10.10
N SER A 178 -3.76 12.17 9.82
CA SER A 178 -4.09 11.12 8.87
C SER A 178 -4.78 9.97 9.59
N PRO A 179 -5.95 9.50 9.12
CA PRO A 179 -6.64 8.34 9.67
C PRO A 179 -5.75 7.09 9.82
N GLN A 180 -4.73 6.95 8.96
CA GLN A 180 -3.74 5.88 9.02
C GLN A 180 -2.90 5.89 10.30
N TYR A 181 -2.61 7.08 10.85
CA TYR A 181 -1.75 7.25 12.03
C TYR A 181 -2.53 7.48 13.31
N LEU A 182 -3.79 7.95 13.23
CA LEU A 182 -4.64 8.24 14.40
C LEU A 182 -4.67 7.13 15.46
N PRO A 183 -4.70 5.81 15.13
CA PRO A 183 -4.70 4.75 16.15
C PRO A 183 -3.39 4.61 16.95
N TYR A 184 -2.31 5.23 16.47
CA TYR A 184 -0.93 4.99 16.90
C TYR A 184 -0.21 6.23 17.45
N ILE A 185 -0.85 7.40 17.44
CA ILE A 185 -0.23 8.65 17.86
C ILE A 185 -0.64 9.06 19.28
N GLY A 186 0.29 9.69 19.99
CA GLY A 186 0.03 10.38 21.25
C GLY A 186 0.57 9.65 22.48
N THR A 187 0.30 10.24 23.66
CA THR A 187 0.82 9.76 24.95
C THR A 187 0.40 8.32 25.28
N CYS A 188 -0.71 7.85 24.70
CA CYS A 188 -1.18 6.48 24.84
C CYS A 188 -0.30 5.45 24.09
N TRP A 189 0.42 5.84 23.04
CA TRP A 189 1.38 4.96 22.36
C TRP A 189 2.72 4.92 23.11
N THR A 190 3.24 6.09 23.50
CA THR A 190 4.56 6.19 24.15
C THR A 190 4.60 5.54 25.53
N SER A 191 3.47 5.50 26.24
CA SER A 191 3.33 4.81 27.53
C SER A 191 2.88 3.35 27.43
N ALA A 192 2.49 2.87 26.24
CA ALA A 192 2.01 1.50 26.05
C ALA A 192 3.14 0.48 26.14
N THR A 193 2.82 -0.67 26.72
CA THR A 193 3.64 -1.88 26.67
C THR A 193 3.72 -2.43 25.25
N PHE A 194 4.69 -3.30 24.98
CA PHE A 194 4.78 -3.99 23.69
C PHE A 194 3.49 -4.77 23.37
N GLU A 195 2.90 -5.42 24.38
CA GLU A 195 1.65 -6.19 24.22
C GLU A 195 0.50 -5.30 23.75
N GLU A 196 0.32 -4.12 24.35
CA GLU A 196 -0.72 -3.16 23.96
C GLU A 196 -0.49 -2.59 22.56
N LYS A 197 0.78 -2.32 22.19
CA LYS A 197 1.16 -1.89 20.84
C LYS A 197 0.88 -2.99 19.81
N PHE A 198 1.22 -4.24 20.15
CA PHE A 198 0.93 -5.41 19.33
C PHE A 198 -0.58 -5.53 19.05
N GLU A 199 -1.43 -5.49 20.09
CA GLU A 199 -2.89 -5.61 19.92
C GLU A 199 -3.48 -4.48 19.05
N ARG A 200 -2.95 -3.26 19.19
CA ARG A 200 -3.33 -2.13 18.31
C ARG A 200 -2.91 -2.40 16.86
N CYS A 201 -1.68 -2.82 16.62
CA CYS A 201 -1.21 -3.14 15.27
C CYS A 201 -1.96 -4.33 14.66
N VAL A 202 -2.33 -5.34 15.45
CA VAL A 202 -3.20 -6.43 14.97
C VAL A 202 -4.55 -5.88 14.52
N SER A 203 -5.14 -4.99 15.31
CA SER A 203 -6.48 -4.45 15.09
C SER A 203 -6.57 -3.50 13.89
N PHE A 204 -5.60 -2.60 13.74
CA PHE A 204 -5.67 -1.46 12.82
C PHE A 204 -4.64 -1.47 11.70
N PHE A 205 -3.76 -2.47 11.61
CA PHE A 205 -2.80 -2.57 10.51
C PHE A 205 -2.81 -3.97 9.90
N TYR A 206 -2.69 -5.00 10.73
CA TYR A 206 -2.54 -6.36 10.27
C TYR A 206 -3.78 -6.87 9.55
N LYS A 207 -4.96 -6.69 10.15
CA LYS A 207 -6.25 -7.05 9.54
C LYS A 207 -6.49 -6.29 8.24
N GLU A 208 -6.20 -4.99 8.20
CA GLU A 208 -6.31 -4.17 6.99
C GLU A 208 -5.32 -4.63 5.91
N SER A 209 -4.10 -4.98 6.29
CA SER A 209 -3.10 -5.56 5.39
C SER A 209 -3.54 -6.89 4.79
N ILE A 210 -4.19 -7.75 5.57
CA ILE A 210 -4.75 -9.00 5.06
C ILE A 210 -5.91 -8.71 4.10
N ALA A 211 -6.82 -7.80 4.46
CA ALA A 211 -7.95 -7.42 3.61
C ALA A 211 -7.49 -6.79 2.28
N TRP A 212 -6.47 -5.94 2.32
CA TRP A 212 -5.86 -5.33 1.14
C TRP A 212 -5.24 -6.39 0.22
N LEU A 213 -4.49 -7.35 0.78
CA LEU A 213 -3.92 -8.46 0.02
C LEU A 213 -4.99 -9.34 -0.60
N GLN A 214 -6.06 -9.64 0.14
CA GLN A 214 -7.19 -10.43 -0.34
C GLN A 214 -7.80 -9.80 -1.60
N GLN A 215 -8.08 -8.49 -1.57
CA GLN A 215 -8.62 -7.77 -2.73
C GLN A 215 -7.70 -7.91 -3.96
N TRP A 216 -6.39 -7.74 -3.79
CA TRP A 216 -5.43 -7.86 -4.89
C TRP A 216 -5.32 -9.28 -5.42
N PHE A 217 -5.30 -10.27 -4.54
CA PHE A 217 -5.23 -11.67 -4.94
C PHE A 217 -6.49 -12.14 -5.66
N ASP A 218 -7.66 -11.66 -5.24
CA ASP A 218 -8.93 -11.93 -5.92
C ASP A 218 -8.94 -11.28 -7.31
N ALA A 219 -8.52 -10.01 -7.42
CA ALA A 219 -8.45 -9.29 -8.69
C ALA A 219 -7.49 -9.98 -9.68
N MET A 220 -6.35 -10.48 -9.19
CA MET A 220 -5.37 -11.22 -10.00
C MET A 220 -5.72 -12.70 -10.18
N ARG A 221 -6.76 -13.21 -9.51
CA ARG A 221 -7.16 -14.63 -9.49
C ARG A 221 -5.99 -15.55 -9.15
N VAL A 222 -5.27 -15.24 -8.07
CA VAL A 222 -4.09 -16.01 -7.64
C VAL A 222 -4.50 -17.45 -7.29
N ASP A 223 -3.88 -18.43 -7.95
CA ASP A 223 -4.05 -19.85 -7.64
C ASP A 223 -3.12 -20.25 -6.48
N PHE A 224 -3.67 -20.31 -5.26
CA PHE A 224 -2.92 -20.72 -4.08
C PHE A 224 -2.67 -22.22 -3.96
N SER A 225 -3.23 -23.05 -4.86
CA SER A 225 -2.90 -24.49 -4.90
C SER A 225 -1.49 -24.77 -5.45
N ARG A 226 -0.86 -23.73 -5.99
CA ARG A 226 0.44 -23.74 -6.66
C ARG A 226 1.44 -22.91 -5.86
N PRO A 227 2.65 -23.43 -5.57
CA PRO A 227 3.64 -22.64 -4.84
C PRO A 227 4.13 -21.46 -5.69
N TYR A 228 4.40 -20.34 -5.03
CA TYR A 228 5.11 -19.19 -5.57
C TYR A 228 6.59 -19.56 -5.70
N VAL A 229 7.05 -19.85 -6.93
CA VAL A 229 8.44 -20.30 -7.13
C VAL A 229 9.32 -19.15 -7.63
N ALA A 230 10.18 -18.64 -6.76
CA ALA A 230 11.28 -17.76 -7.12
C ALA A 230 12.47 -18.54 -7.71
N ARG A 231 12.30 -19.19 -8.89
CA ARG A 231 13.30 -20.07 -9.57
C ARG A 231 13.87 -21.21 -8.71
N ASP A 232 13.87 -22.44 -9.22
CA ASP A 232 14.66 -23.51 -8.57
C ASP A 232 16.18 -23.20 -8.70
N LYS A 233 16.99 -23.73 -7.77
CA LYS A 233 18.48 -23.60 -7.76
C LYS A 233 19.16 -24.13 -9.03
N LYS A 234 18.41 -24.67 -10.00
CA LYS A 234 18.89 -25.28 -11.24
C LYS A 234 18.39 -24.56 -12.51
N GLY A 235 17.77 -23.39 -12.37
CA GLY A 235 17.33 -22.57 -13.51
C GLY A 235 16.25 -23.22 -14.38
N ARG A 236 15.51 -24.22 -13.87
CA ARG A 236 14.42 -24.84 -14.62
C ARG A 236 13.16 -23.98 -14.59
N LYS A 237 12.40 -24.00 -15.69
CA LYS A 237 11.15 -23.25 -15.86
C LYS A 237 10.21 -23.53 -14.67
N PRO A 238 9.77 -22.52 -13.91
CA PRO A 238 8.80 -22.72 -12.84
C PRO A 238 7.48 -23.15 -13.46
N GLY A 239 7.01 -24.34 -13.09
CA GLY A 239 5.74 -24.91 -13.55
C GLY A 239 4.51 -24.37 -12.83
N CYS A 240 4.61 -23.34 -11.98
CA CYS A 240 3.48 -22.90 -11.17
C CYS A 240 3.65 -21.44 -10.66
N ASN A 241 2.57 -20.67 -10.87
CA ASN A 241 2.38 -19.21 -10.78
C ASN A 241 3.30 -18.34 -11.65
N ALA A 242 2.73 -17.78 -12.71
CA ALA A 242 3.33 -16.65 -13.41
C ALA A 242 3.51 -15.50 -12.39
N LYS A 243 4.73 -14.94 -12.28
CA LYS A 243 4.92 -13.70 -11.50
C LYS A 243 4.23 -12.51 -12.18
N VAL A 244 3.88 -12.65 -13.45
CA VAL A 244 3.18 -11.66 -14.24
C VAL A 244 1.74 -12.08 -14.40
N PHE A 245 0.83 -11.25 -13.91
CA PHE A 245 -0.61 -11.40 -14.03
C PHE A 245 -1.14 -10.40 -15.05
N THR A 246 -2.30 -10.68 -15.62
CA THR A 246 -3.04 -9.74 -16.46
C THR A 246 -4.33 -9.37 -15.76
N LEU A 247 -4.49 -8.10 -15.40
CA LEU A 247 -5.79 -7.58 -14.99
C LEU A 247 -6.53 -7.14 -16.25
N ASN A 248 -7.75 -7.63 -16.43
CA ASN A 248 -8.58 -7.31 -17.58
C ASN A 248 -9.81 -6.53 -17.15
N SER A 249 -10.06 -5.38 -17.80
CA SER A 249 -11.19 -4.54 -17.46
C SER A 249 -12.55 -5.25 -17.65
N ARG A 250 -12.66 -6.29 -18.48
CA ARG A 250 -13.89 -7.08 -18.66
C ARG A 250 -14.35 -7.75 -17.37
N ASP A 251 -13.42 -8.26 -16.58
CA ASP A 251 -13.74 -8.91 -15.31
C ASP A 251 -14.38 -7.91 -14.33
N ILE A 252 -13.98 -6.65 -14.43
CA ILE A 252 -14.51 -5.54 -13.63
C ILE A 252 -15.85 -5.05 -14.21
N GLN A 253 -15.94 -4.92 -15.54
CA GLN A 253 -17.12 -4.41 -16.25
C GLN A 253 -18.35 -5.30 -16.08
N GLN A 254 -18.18 -6.61 -15.98
CA GLN A 254 -19.29 -7.56 -15.77
C GLN A 254 -20.07 -7.29 -14.47
N GLY A 255 -19.45 -6.66 -13.47
CA GLY A 255 -20.10 -6.25 -12.22
C GLY A 255 -20.62 -4.80 -12.20
N HIS A 256 -20.35 -4.00 -13.24
CA HIS A 256 -20.58 -2.55 -13.23
C HIS A 256 -21.18 -2.04 -14.55
N PRO A 257 -22.52 -1.91 -14.66
CA PRO A 257 -23.22 -1.52 -15.88
C PRO A 257 -22.71 -0.22 -16.52
N LYS A 258 -22.21 0.72 -15.72
CA LYS A 258 -21.65 2.00 -16.19
C LYS A 258 -20.44 1.82 -17.14
N PHE A 259 -19.76 0.68 -17.07
CA PHE A 259 -18.55 0.44 -17.85
C PHE A 259 -18.72 -0.66 -18.92
N ALA A 260 -19.94 -1.19 -19.09
CA ALA A 260 -20.22 -2.33 -19.97
C ALA A 260 -19.77 -2.11 -21.43
N ASP A 261 -19.87 -0.87 -21.92
CA ASP A 261 -19.53 -0.50 -23.30
C ASP A 261 -18.08 0.01 -23.48
N CYS A 262 -17.28 0.04 -22.41
CA CYS A 262 -15.90 0.51 -22.50
C CYS A 262 -15.02 -0.54 -23.18
N ARG A 263 -14.16 -0.10 -24.13
CA ARG A 263 -13.18 -0.98 -24.77
C ARG A 263 -12.40 -1.76 -23.69
N PRO A 264 -12.29 -3.09 -23.82
CA PRO A 264 -11.44 -3.89 -22.95
C PRO A 264 -10.01 -3.39 -22.96
N CYS A 265 -9.49 -3.10 -21.77
CA CYS A 265 -8.10 -2.73 -21.56
C CYS A 265 -7.48 -3.67 -20.53
N GLU A 266 -6.17 -3.84 -20.61
CA GLU A 266 -5.43 -4.76 -19.75
C GLU A 266 -4.18 -4.09 -19.22
N VAL A 267 -3.79 -4.45 -18.00
CA VAL A 267 -2.49 -4.09 -17.42
C VAL A 267 -1.77 -5.36 -16.98
N GLN A 268 -0.47 -5.44 -17.28
CA GLN A 268 0.40 -6.50 -16.77
C GLN A 268 0.88 -6.14 -15.37
N VAL A 269 0.74 -7.05 -14.42
CA VAL A 269 1.13 -6.86 -13.02
C VAL A 269 2.26 -7.81 -12.68
N LEU A 270 3.45 -7.28 -12.38
CA LEU A 270 4.53 -8.06 -11.81
C LEU A 270 4.36 -8.15 -10.29
N LEU A 271 4.04 -9.33 -9.77
CA LEU A 271 3.97 -9.62 -8.35
C LEU A 271 5.35 -10.01 -7.81
N THR A 272 5.84 -9.22 -6.85
CA THR A 272 7.09 -9.46 -6.14
C THR A 272 6.88 -9.44 -4.63
N THR A 273 7.78 -10.10 -3.91
CA THR A 273 7.77 -10.14 -2.45
C THR A 273 9.04 -9.50 -1.87
N HIS A 274 9.01 -9.04 -0.62
CA HIS A 274 10.21 -8.67 0.12
C HIS A 274 11.17 -9.86 0.25
N GLU A 275 10.62 -11.06 0.40
CA GLU A 275 11.39 -12.30 0.45
C GLU A 275 12.18 -12.52 -0.85
N ASP A 276 11.62 -12.25 -2.03
CA ASP A 276 12.35 -12.27 -3.30
C ASP A 276 13.53 -11.30 -3.29
N LEU A 277 13.33 -10.08 -2.78
CA LEU A 277 14.38 -9.06 -2.71
C LEU A 277 15.55 -9.54 -1.85
N VAL A 278 15.25 -10.13 -0.69
CA VAL A 278 16.27 -10.65 0.23
C VAL A 278 16.96 -11.89 -0.34
N HIS A 279 16.21 -12.84 -0.91
CA HIS A 279 16.76 -14.11 -1.40
C HIS A 279 17.54 -13.99 -2.72
N ALA A 280 17.06 -13.16 -3.67
CA ALA A 280 17.74 -12.92 -4.93
C ALA A 280 18.91 -11.93 -4.77
N GLY A 281 18.83 -11.06 -3.77
CA GLY A 281 19.71 -9.91 -3.61
C GLY A 281 19.28 -8.73 -4.47
N GLU A 282 19.61 -7.52 -4.00
CA GLU A 282 19.12 -6.25 -4.57
C GLU A 282 19.38 -6.11 -6.08
N ALA A 283 20.55 -6.51 -6.57
CA ALA A 283 20.91 -6.38 -7.99
C ALA A 283 20.04 -7.27 -8.89
N ALA A 284 19.95 -8.57 -8.59
CA ALA A 284 19.13 -9.50 -9.37
C ALA A 284 17.64 -9.19 -9.27
N PHE A 285 17.19 -8.67 -8.13
CA PHE A 285 15.81 -8.24 -7.93
C PHE A 285 15.47 -7.02 -8.81
N LEU A 286 16.32 -5.99 -8.82
CA LEU A 286 16.14 -4.81 -9.66
C LEU A 286 16.21 -5.17 -11.16
N ASP A 287 17.17 -6.02 -11.56
CA ASP A 287 17.27 -6.53 -12.93
C ASP A 287 15.96 -7.16 -13.41
N ALA A 288 15.28 -7.96 -12.57
CA ALA A 288 14.01 -8.57 -12.93
C ALA A 288 12.89 -7.54 -13.16
N ILE A 289 12.91 -6.42 -12.43
CA ILE A 289 11.99 -5.29 -12.66
C ILE A 289 12.32 -4.59 -13.97
N LEU A 290 13.60 -4.32 -14.24
CA LEU A 290 14.04 -3.70 -15.50
C LEU A 290 13.67 -4.57 -16.70
N ASP A 291 13.93 -5.87 -16.63
CA ASP A 291 13.56 -6.86 -17.66
C ASP A 291 12.04 -6.85 -17.90
N PHE A 292 11.23 -6.78 -16.84
CA PHE A 292 9.77 -6.68 -16.96
C PHE A 292 9.32 -5.41 -17.67
N TYR A 293 9.96 -4.27 -17.41
CA TYR A 293 9.67 -3.01 -18.11
C TYR A 293 10.31 -2.93 -19.50
N GLY A 294 11.28 -3.79 -19.82
CA GLY A 294 12.04 -3.77 -21.07
C GLY A 294 13.13 -2.70 -21.09
N ILE A 295 13.66 -2.34 -19.92
CA ILE A 295 14.72 -1.32 -19.75
C ILE A 295 16.07 -2.02 -19.77
N GLY A 296 17.04 -1.46 -20.50
CA GLY A 296 18.40 -2.00 -20.55
C GLY A 296 19.11 -1.90 -19.21
N LYS A 297 19.86 -2.94 -18.81
CA LYS A 297 20.59 -2.94 -17.53
C LYS A 297 21.71 -1.91 -17.48
N ASP A 298 22.28 -1.59 -18.64
CA ASP A 298 23.25 -0.51 -18.85
C ASP A 298 22.64 0.89 -18.70
N GLU A 299 21.31 0.99 -18.72
CA GLU A 299 20.58 2.24 -18.49
C GLU A 299 20.31 2.52 -17.01
N PHE A 300 20.56 1.55 -16.12
CA PHE A 300 20.35 1.66 -14.68
C PHE A 300 21.67 1.79 -13.93
N THR A 301 21.80 2.85 -13.12
CA THR A 301 22.91 3.01 -12.19
C THR A 301 22.41 2.90 -10.76
N LYS A 302 22.74 1.80 -10.08
CA LYS A 302 22.29 1.60 -8.70
C LYS A 302 22.83 2.72 -7.78
N PRO A 303 21.97 3.47 -7.07
CA PRO A 303 22.42 4.46 -6.12
C PRO A 303 22.97 3.81 -4.84
N GLU A 304 23.88 4.50 -4.17
CA GLU A 304 24.23 4.17 -2.79
C GLU A 304 23.12 4.66 -1.84
N MET A 305 22.69 3.80 -0.92
CA MET A 305 21.63 4.12 0.04
C MET A 305 22.09 3.75 1.45
N LYS A 306 21.97 4.72 2.38
CA LYS A 306 22.26 4.48 3.80
C LYS A 306 21.23 3.52 4.38
N ARG A 307 21.68 2.50 5.11
CA ARG A 307 20.82 1.50 5.75
C ARG A 307 20.44 1.97 7.15
N ASP A 308 19.47 2.88 7.23
CA ASP A 308 18.98 3.43 8.49
C ASP A 308 17.47 3.78 8.41
N MET A 309 16.93 4.29 9.51
CA MET A 309 15.51 4.66 9.60
C MET A 309 15.12 5.85 8.73
N THR A 310 16.07 6.68 8.25
CA THR A 310 15.78 7.73 7.26
C THR A 310 15.38 7.15 5.90
N ASN A 311 15.81 5.92 5.63
CA ASN A 311 15.37 5.12 4.48
C ASN A 311 14.36 4.03 4.87
N HIS A 312 13.84 4.07 6.10
CA HIS A 312 12.96 3.06 6.70
C HIS A 312 13.54 1.64 6.66
N ILE A 313 14.87 1.52 6.74
CA ILE A 313 15.60 0.24 6.77
C ILE A 313 15.98 -0.05 8.22
N ARG A 314 15.27 -1.00 8.85
CA ARG A 314 15.53 -1.47 10.22
C ARG A 314 16.40 -2.72 10.27
N THR A 315 15.84 -3.87 9.89
CA THR A 315 16.53 -5.18 9.94
C THR A 315 16.71 -5.82 8.57
N GLY A 316 15.78 -5.58 7.63
CA GLY A 316 15.76 -6.26 6.32
C GLY A 316 15.52 -7.78 6.41
N ARG A 317 15.10 -8.30 7.57
CA ARG A 317 14.87 -9.72 7.81
C ARG A 317 13.47 -10.16 7.39
N THR A 318 13.35 -11.42 7.00
CA THR A 318 12.09 -12.09 6.60
C THR A 318 11.49 -12.97 7.71
N ASP A 319 12.07 -12.97 8.91
CA ASP A 319 11.68 -13.87 10.01
C ASP A 319 11.54 -13.15 11.36
N THR A 320 11.47 -11.81 11.36
CA THR A 320 11.51 -11.00 12.59
C THR A 320 10.37 -11.36 13.54
N TRP A 321 9.18 -11.59 13.01
CA TRP A 321 8.00 -11.94 13.81
C TRP A 321 8.20 -13.23 14.63
N LYS A 322 9.05 -14.17 14.19
CA LYS A 322 9.34 -15.42 14.92
C LYS A 322 10.15 -15.17 16.20
N HIS A 323 10.91 -14.08 16.24
CA HIS A 323 11.83 -13.76 17.33
C HIS A 323 11.28 -12.71 18.28
N GLU A 324 10.47 -11.78 17.78
CA GLU A 324 9.93 -10.67 18.59
C GLU A 324 8.55 -10.98 19.20
N LEU A 325 7.78 -11.92 18.63
CA LEU A 325 6.47 -12.29 19.17
C LEU A 325 6.56 -13.47 20.12
N THR A 326 5.77 -13.42 21.19
CA THR A 326 5.55 -14.56 22.09
C THR A 326 4.82 -15.70 21.35
N PRO A 327 4.91 -16.96 21.81
CA PRO A 327 4.17 -18.07 21.18
C PRO A 327 2.66 -17.82 21.04
N ALA A 328 2.03 -17.20 22.03
CA ALA A 328 0.61 -16.85 21.98
C ALA A 328 0.31 -15.78 20.91
N GLN A 329 1.16 -14.75 20.81
CA GLN A 329 1.04 -13.73 19.76
C GLN A 329 1.26 -14.32 18.36
N GLN A 330 2.20 -15.25 18.22
CA GLN A 330 2.44 -15.98 16.97
C GLN A 330 1.20 -16.79 16.55
N GLU A 331 0.56 -17.48 17.51
CA GLU A 331 -0.69 -18.19 17.26
C GLU A 331 -1.80 -17.24 16.79
N THR A 332 -1.98 -16.09 17.45
CA THR A 332 -2.96 -15.06 17.07
C THR A 332 -2.77 -14.60 15.62
N VAL A 333 -1.55 -14.22 15.22
CA VAL A 333 -1.32 -13.75 13.85
C VAL A 333 -1.42 -14.87 12.82
N ASN A 334 -0.97 -16.09 13.16
CA ASN A 334 -1.08 -17.24 12.28
C ASN A 334 -2.53 -17.67 12.03
N ALA A 335 -3.42 -17.50 13.02
CA ALA A 335 -4.84 -17.81 12.91
C ALA A 335 -5.57 -16.86 11.93
N LEU A 336 -5.10 -15.61 11.79
CA LEU A 336 -5.68 -14.63 10.88
C LEU A 336 -5.14 -14.74 9.45
N LEU A 337 -3.93 -15.27 9.26
CA LEU A 337 -3.28 -15.38 7.95
C LEU A 337 -3.59 -16.73 7.28
N PRO A 338 -4.28 -16.75 6.12
CA PRO A 338 -4.64 -18.00 5.44
C PRO A 338 -3.42 -18.90 5.20
N GLN A 339 -3.52 -20.16 5.60
CA GLN A 339 -2.44 -21.13 5.43
C GLN A 339 -2.02 -21.28 3.95
N ALA A 340 -2.99 -21.26 3.04
CA ALA A 340 -2.73 -21.33 1.61
C ALA A 340 -1.81 -20.20 1.11
N TRP A 341 -1.91 -19.00 1.69
CA TRP A 341 -1.00 -17.90 1.36
C TRP A 341 0.39 -18.16 1.90
N ARG A 342 0.51 -18.59 3.16
CA ARG A 342 1.79 -18.89 3.78
C ARG A 342 2.55 -19.97 3.01
N THR A 343 1.86 -21.04 2.63
CA THR A 343 2.44 -22.13 1.83
C THR A 343 2.77 -21.65 0.42
N CYS A 344 1.88 -20.89 -0.24
CA CYS A 344 2.12 -20.36 -1.57
C CYS A 344 3.39 -19.51 -1.59
N PHE A 345 3.49 -18.48 -0.73
CA PHE A 345 4.61 -17.53 -0.73
C PHE A 345 5.84 -17.99 0.05
N GLY A 346 5.81 -19.18 0.68
CA GLY A 346 6.91 -19.69 1.49
C GLY A 346 7.17 -18.87 2.76
N TRP A 347 6.10 -18.36 3.39
CA TRP A 347 6.18 -17.57 4.62
C TRP A 347 6.21 -18.41 5.90
N ASP A 348 6.14 -19.75 5.81
CA ASP A 348 6.15 -20.64 6.99
C ASP A 348 7.52 -20.78 7.67
#